data_AF-A0A174IT80-F1
#
_entry.id   AF-A0A174IT80-F1
#
_cell.length_a   1.000
_cell.length_b   1.000
_cell.length_c   1.000
_cell.angle_alpha   90.00
_cell.angle_beta   90.00
_cell.angle_gamma   90.00
#
_symmetry.space_group_name_H-M   'P 1'
#
loop_
_entity.id
_entity.type
_entity.pdbx_description
1 polymer ?
#
loop_
_entity_poly.entity_id
_entity_poly.type
_entity_poly.pdbx_seq_one_letter_code
_entity_poly.pdbx_strand_id
1 'polypeptide(L)'
;MSYFNSKEVIISSSIGYLQYRIEVIPVDIGEAVRARILDLCRERNLSINKLCLLSGVTQSTVNNIVSGRNHSATVTTIKKLCDGLGISIEEFFSSELFQGLDQEVK
;
A
#
# COMPACT_ATOMS: atom_id res chain seq x y z
N MET A 1 24.51 -6.21 2.63
CA MET A 1 24.23 -6.26 4.08
C MET A 1 23.03 -5.37 4.32
N SER A 2 21.86 -5.99 4.29
CA SER A 2 20.54 -5.42 4.56
C SER A 2 20.32 -5.29 6.07
N TYR A 3 19.18 -4.71 6.45
CA TYR A 3 18.59 -4.56 7.79
C TYR A 3 18.80 -3.20 8.47
N PHE A 4 17.70 -2.44 8.51
CA PHE A 4 17.39 -1.59 9.66
C PHE A 4 15.87 -1.52 9.85
N ASN A 5 15.37 -2.26 10.84
CA ASN A 5 14.10 -1.97 11.50
C ASN A 5 14.47 -1.43 12.88
N SER A 6 14.14 -0.17 13.14
CA SER A 6 14.03 0.39 14.48
C SER A 6 13.22 1.67 14.35
N LYS A 7 11.98 1.58 14.80
CA LYS A 7 11.06 2.65 15.24
C LYS A 7 11.63 4.09 15.10
N GLU A 8 10.84 4.93 14.44
CA GLU A 8 10.94 6.40 14.31
C GLU A 8 11.86 6.96 13.23
N VAL A 9 11.26 7.41 12.12
CA VAL A 9 11.58 8.73 11.57
C VAL A 9 10.26 9.44 11.25
N ILE A 10 9.81 10.28 12.18
CA ILE A 10 8.75 11.27 11.96
C ILE A 10 9.32 12.35 11.04
N ILE A 11 8.82 12.52 9.82
CA ILE A 11 8.77 13.85 9.20
C ILE A 11 7.48 14.00 8.38
N SER A 12 6.56 14.79 8.93
CA SER A 12 5.48 15.43 8.18
C SER A 12 6.07 16.58 7.37
N SER A 13 5.80 16.63 6.06
CA SER A 13 5.20 17.80 5.40
C SER A 13 5.25 17.63 3.88
N SER A 14 4.20 18.15 3.26
CA SER A 14 3.90 18.21 1.84
C SER A 14 5.10 18.47 0.92
N ILE A 15 5.09 17.81 -0.24
CA ILE A 15 5.91 18.06 -1.46
C ILE A 15 7.16 17.18 -1.59
N GLY A 16 7.19 16.41 -2.69
CA GLY A 16 8.44 15.97 -3.33
C GLY A 16 8.97 14.61 -2.88
N TYR A 17 8.38 13.52 -3.39
CA TYR A 17 9.09 12.26 -3.50
C TYR A 17 10.25 12.43 -4.50
N LEU A 18 11.40 12.87 -4.03
CA LEU A 18 12.64 12.72 -4.79
C LEU A 18 13.80 12.36 -3.86
N GLN A 19 14.36 11.19 -4.20
CA GLN A 19 15.70 10.72 -3.90
C GLN A 19 16.01 10.25 -2.47
N TYR A 20 15.65 9.01 -2.16
CA TYR A 20 16.54 7.92 -1.72
C TYR A 20 15.67 6.64 -1.68
N ARG A 21 16.14 5.54 -2.29
CA ARG A 21 15.45 4.23 -2.26
C ARG A 21 15.45 3.68 -0.84
N ILE A 22 14.51 4.13 -0.01
CA ILE A 22 14.07 3.35 1.14
C ILE A 22 13.02 2.41 0.57
N GLU A 23 13.41 1.17 0.29
CA GLU A 23 12.42 0.09 0.20
C GLU A 23 11.73 0.05 1.56
N VAL A 24 10.48 0.52 1.61
CA VAL A 24 9.63 0.33 2.78
C VAL A 24 9.41 -1.17 2.87
N ILE A 25 10.08 -1.81 3.82
CA ILE A 25 9.84 -3.22 4.14
C ILE A 25 8.60 -3.21 5.04
N PRO A 26 7.45 -3.66 4.55
CA PRO A 26 6.25 -3.68 5.36
C PRO A 26 6.44 -4.61 6.55
N VAL A 27 6.15 -4.12 7.75
CA VAL A 27 6.23 -4.95 8.96
C VAL A 27 4.90 -5.66 9.25
N ASP A 28 3.78 -5.06 8.82
CA ASP A 28 2.43 -5.58 9.00
C ASP A 28 1.64 -5.62 7.68
N ILE A 29 0.48 -6.29 7.71
CA ILE A 29 -0.36 -6.48 6.53
C ILE A 29 -0.90 -5.15 5.96
N GLY A 30 -1.16 -4.17 6.82
CA GLY A 30 -1.66 -2.85 6.42
C GLY A 30 -0.62 -2.08 5.63
N GLU A 31 0.63 -2.10 6.09
CA GLU A 31 1.76 -1.51 5.37
C GLU A 31 2.01 -2.20 4.02
N ALA A 32 1.92 -3.54 3.98
CA ALA A 32 2.07 -4.31 2.74
C ALA A 32 1.00 -3.95 1.71
N VAL A 33 -0.27 -3.89 2.13
CA VAL A 33 -1.39 -3.48 1.26
C VAL A 33 -1.19 -2.06 0.74
N ARG A 34 -0.78 -1.12 1.60
CA ARG A 34 -0.48 0.26 1.20
C ARG A 34 0.62 0.32 0.16
N ALA A 35 1.75 -0.33 0.42
CA ALA A 35 2.90 -0.36 -0.49
C ALA A 35 2.48 -0.94 -1.84
N ARG A 36 1.74 -2.06 -1.84
CA ARG A 36 1.27 -2.72 -3.07
C ARG A 36 0.36 -1.83 -3.91
N ILE A 37 -0.57 -1.09 -3.30
CA ILE A 37 -1.42 -0.13 -4.02
C ILE A 37 -0.58 0.95 -4.71
N LEU A 38 0.40 1.50 -3.99
CA LEU A 38 1.26 2.56 -4.54
C LEU A 38 2.16 2.05 -5.66
N ASP A 39 2.68 0.83 -5.54
CA ASP A 39 3.51 0.20 -6.58
C ASP A 39 2.71 -0.08 -7.85
N LEU A 40 1.51 -0.67 -7.74
CA LEU A 40 0.63 -0.90 -8.88
C LEU A 40 0.22 0.41 -9.58
N CYS A 41 -0.02 1.47 -8.81
CA CYS A 41 -0.25 2.80 -9.36
C CYS A 41 0.98 3.32 -10.13
N ARG A 42 2.18 3.17 -9.56
CA ARG A 42 3.43 3.61 -10.20
C ARG A 42 3.74 2.83 -11.48
N GLU A 43 3.67 1.51 -11.42
CA GLU A 43 3.91 0.58 -12.55
C GLU A 43 3.01 0.91 -13.75
N ARG A 44 1.77 1.35 -13.48
CA ARG A 44 0.76 1.63 -14.50
C ARG A 44 0.58 3.12 -14.80
N ASN A 45 1.43 3.98 -14.24
CA ASN A 45 1.34 5.44 -14.35
C ASN A 45 -0.07 5.98 -14.01
N LEU A 46 -0.69 5.44 -12.96
CA LEU A 46 -2.01 5.81 -12.46
C LEU A 46 -1.89 6.71 -11.23
N SER A 47 -2.64 7.80 -11.20
CA SER A 47 -2.85 8.55 -9.96
C SER A 47 -3.82 7.80 -9.04
N ILE A 48 -3.73 8.04 -7.73
CA ILE A 48 -4.68 7.47 -6.75
C ILE A 48 -6.12 7.86 -7.10
N ASN A 49 -6.34 9.12 -7.48
CA ASN A 49 -7.67 9.59 -7.89
C ASN A 49 -8.22 8.79 -9.08
N LYS A 50 -7.35 8.44 -10.05
CA LYS A 50 -7.76 7.61 -11.19
C LYS A 50 -8.11 6.19 -10.74
N LEU A 51 -7.34 5.59 -9.82
CA LEU A 51 -7.65 4.28 -9.26
C LEU A 51 -9.00 4.29 -8.50
N CYS A 52 -9.28 5.32 -7.71
CA CYS A 52 -10.58 5.49 -7.03
C CYS A 52 -11.74 5.49 -8.03
N LEU A 53 -11.59 6.26 -9.12
CA LEU A 53 -12.61 6.31 -10.18
C LEU A 53 -12.83 4.95 -10.85
N LEU A 54 -11.75 4.21 -11.16
CA LEU A 54 -11.83 2.91 -11.82
C LEU A 54 -12.43 1.82 -10.92
N SER A 55 -12.10 1.86 -9.63
CA SER A 55 -12.52 0.85 -8.65
C SER A 55 -13.89 1.11 -8.01
N GLY A 56 -14.44 2.30 -8.19
CA GLY A 56 -15.64 2.74 -7.48
C GLY A 56 -15.43 2.88 -5.96
N VAL A 57 -14.19 2.95 -5.49
CA VAL A 57 -13.84 3.19 -4.09
C VAL A 57 -13.66 4.69 -3.89
N THR A 58 -14.16 5.21 -2.77
CA THR A 58 -14.05 6.65 -2.49
C THR A 58 -12.61 7.05 -2.18
N GLN A 59 -12.26 8.30 -2.50
CA GLN A 59 -10.94 8.85 -2.20
C GLN A 59 -10.63 8.83 -0.69
N SER A 60 -11.62 9.04 0.18
CA SER A 60 -11.43 8.98 1.63
C SER A 60 -11.03 7.57 2.09
N THR A 61 -11.66 6.53 1.54
CA THR A 61 -11.31 5.14 1.85
C THR A 61 -9.88 4.82 1.41
N VAL A 62 -9.50 5.17 0.17
CA VAL A 62 -8.13 4.92 -0.29
C VAL A 62 -7.12 5.75 0.50
N ASN A 63 -7.42 7.03 0.78
CA ASN A 63 -6.58 7.89 1.62
C ASN A 63 -6.40 7.34 3.04
N ASN A 64 -7.43 6.74 3.64
CA ASN A 64 -7.32 6.12 4.96
C ASN A 64 -6.34 4.93 4.94
N ILE A 65 -6.33 4.15 3.86
CA ILE A 65 -5.37 3.05 3.64
C ILE A 65 -3.97 3.61 3.41
N VAL A 66 -3.80 4.53 2.43
CA VAL A 66 -2.47 5.02 2.05
C VAL A 66 -1.85 6.02 3.04
N SER A 67 -2.61 6.57 3.98
CA SER A 67 -2.08 7.43 5.04
C SER A 67 -1.57 6.66 6.26
N GLY A 68 -1.82 5.35 6.35
CA GLY A 68 -1.45 4.54 7.51
C GLY A 68 -2.25 4.84 8.79
N ARG A 69 -3.27 5.71 8.72
CA ARG A 69 -4.15 5.99 9.88
C ARG A 69 -5.13 4.85 10.17
N ASN A 70 -5.36 3.99 9.18
CA ASN A 70 -6.18 2.80 9.32
C ASN A 70 -5.35 1.57 8.86
N HIS A 71 -5.03 0.69 9.79
CA HIS A 71 -4.34 -0.58 9.51
C HIS A 71 -5.26 -1.63 8.86
N SER A 72 -6.54 -1.32 8.64
CA SER A 72 -7.52 -2.31 8.16
C SER A 72 -8.17 -1.89 6.84
N ALA A 73 -7.51 -2.22 5.73
CA ALA A 73 -8.19 -2.32 4.45
C ALA A 73 -9.03 -3.61 4.46
N THR A 74 -10.33 -3.51 4.15
CA THR A 74 -11.13 -4.73 4.02
C THR A 74 -10.78 -5.48 2.75
N VAL A 75 -10.90 -6.80 2.77
CA VAL A 75 -10.74 -7.65 1.57
C VAL A 75 -11.68 -7.19 0.45
N THR A 76 -12.91 -6.76 0.79
CA THR A 76 -13.87 -6.19 -0.16
C THR A 76 -13.34 -4.93 -0.84
N THR A 77 -12.71 -4.03 -0.09
CA THR A 77 -12.08 -2.83 -0.66
C THR A 77 -10.93 -3.20 -1.58
N ILE A 78 -10.05 -4.11 -1.15
CA ILE A 78 -8.94 -4.60 -1.97
C ILE A 78 -9.45 -5.23 -3.27
N LYS A 79 -10.51 -6.05 -3.20
CA LYS A 79 -11.11 -6.67 -4.38
C LYS A 79 -11.62 -5.63 -5.38
N LYS A 80 -12.30 -4.57 -4.92
CA LYS A 80 -12.73 -3.47 -5.79
C LYS A 80 -11.57 -2.74 -6.45
N LEU A 81 -10.47 -2.52 -5.72
CA LEU A 81 -9.25 -1.95 -6.28
C LEU A 81 -8.65 -2.87 -7.36
N CYS A 82 -8.61 -4.18 -7.10
CA CYS A 82 -8.17 -5.19 -8.07
C CYS A 82 -9.05 -5.16 -9.33
N ASP A 83 -10.37 -5.07 -9.18
CA ASP A 83 -11.31 -4.94 -10.31
C ASP A 83 -11.04 -3.68 -11.14
N GLY A 84 -10.84 -2.55 -10.49
CA GLY A 84 -10.47 -1.29 -11.16
C GLY A 84 -9.10 -1.34 -11.86
N LEU A 85 -8.22 -2.22 -11.41
CA LEU A 85 -6.91 -2.49 -12.02
C LEU A 85 -6.97 -3.63 -13.05
N GLY A 86 -8.07 -4.39 -13.15
CA GLY A 86 -8.15 -5.57 -14.01
C GLY A 86 -7.15 -6.68 -13.63
N ILE A 87 -6.91 -6.86 -12.33
CA ILE A 87 -6.11 -7.98 -11.79
C ILE A 87 -6.95 -8.84 -10.85
N SER A 88 -6.56 -10.09 -10.65
CA SER A 88 -7.13 -10.95 -9.63
C SER A 88 -6.64 -10.54 -8.24
N ILE A 89 -7.37 -10.97 -7.22
CA ILE A 89 -6.95 -10.77 -5.83
C ILE A 89 -5.68 -11.58 -5.51
N GLU A 90 -5.48 -12.72 -6.16
CA GLU A 90 -4.27 -13.55 -5.99
C GLU A 90 -3.05 -12.83 -6.57
N GLU A 91 -3.19 -12.20 -7.74
CA GLU A 91 -2.13 -11.38 -8.35
C GLU A 91 -1.76 -10.19 -7.46
N PHE A 92 -2.74 -9.59 -6.78
CA PHE A 92 -2.49 -8.53 -5.82
C PHE A 92 -1.58 -9.02 -4.67
N PHE A 93 -1.93 -10.15 -4.06
CA PHE A 93 -1.21 -10.72 -2.90
C PHE A 93 0.04 -11.55 -3.25
N SER A 94 0.32 -11.80 -4.53
CA SER A 94 1.52 -12.53 -4.97
C SER A 94 2.85 -11.79 -4.79
N SER A 95 2.82 -10.52 -4.37
CA SER A 95 4.01 -9.69 -4.18
C SER A 95 4.86 -10.13 -2.98
N GLU A 96 6.18 -9.97 -3.09
CA GLU A 96 7.14 -10.19 -1.99
C GLU A 96 6.84 -9.31 -0.76
N LEU A 97 6.11 -8.20 -0.93
CA LEU A 97 5.62 -7.36 0.16
C LEU A 97 4.76 -8.11 1.19
N PHE A 98 4.18 -9.26 0.83
CA PHE A 98 3.35 -10.07 1.73
C PHE A 98 4.12 -11.24 2.36
N GLN A 99 5.44 -11.31 2.17
CA GLN A 99 6.28 -12.36 2.71
C GLN A 99 6.99 -11.88 3.98
N GLY A 100 7.08 -12.74 5.00
CA GLY A 100 7.85 -12.46 6.22
C GLY A 100 7.29 -11.34 7.11
N LEU A 101 5.99 -11.07 7.04
CA LEU A 101 5.30 -10.12 7.92
C LEU A 101 5.35 -10.59 9.38
N ASP A 102 5.37 -9.64 10.32
CA ASP A 102 5.36 -9.92 11.74
C ASP A 102 4.04 -10.60 12.15
N GLN A 103 4.13 -11.53 13.11
CA GLN A 103 2.97 -12.19 13.67
C GLN A 103 2.10 -11.19 14.48
N GLU A 104 0.82 -11.07 14.13
CA GLU A 104 -0.11 -10.15 14.83
C GLU A 104 -0.58 -10.66 16.20
N VAL A 105 -0.44 -11.96 16.47
CA VAL A 105 -0.88 -12.61 17.71
C VAL A 105 0.33 -13.10 18.50
N LYS A 106 0.34 -12.88 19.81
CA LYS A 106 1.40 -13.36 20.73
C LYS A 106 1.02 -14.66 21.41
#